data_AF-A0A7Z6XHW6-F1
#
_entry.id   AF-A0A7Z6XHW6-F1
#
_cell.length_a   1.000
_cell.length_b   1.000
_cell.length_c   1.000
_cell.angle_alpha   90.00
_cell.angle_beta   90.00
_cell.angle_gamma   90.00
#
_symmetry.space_group_name_H-M   'P 1'
#
loop_
_entity.id
_entity.type
_entity.pdbx_description
1 polymer ?
#
loop_
_entity_poly.entity_id
_entity_poly.type
_entity_poly.pdbx_seq_one_letter_code
_entity_poly.pdbx_strand_id
1 'polypeptide(L)'
;MTPEPPARGDTVTHGDNSPAIGFVGKLFLSVFLGDFVDFTDQAKRWSGWNWPPFLLVVSLGAYALIYAPDGPARQFLWVHLALGTAVALALVRLVLPARSSRAHGRVLMSAAAVICSFAGVVGMDHLADHGEIDVTGRTRISGGTVTDSTVTNGSRLRLVVDSPADRSRLRLTLAVRDADKAAQFCAPETRYSAQLLGNTSTRVDDVRSGQTIGFPLGGLQGAIDVEITLLTDEGCRMNLFVTDAVLHD
;
A
#
# COMPACT_ATOMS: atom_id res chain seq x y z
N MET A 1 -41.30 26.74 60.44
CA MET A 1 -41.26 25.65 59.46
C MET A 1 -40.95 26.26 58.11
N THR A 2 -39.69 26.13 57.67
CA THR A 2 -39.21 26.57 56.35
C THR A 2 -38.93 25.31 55.53
N PRO A 3 -39.45 25.17 54.30
CA PRO A 3 -39.19 24.02 53.46
C PRO A 3 -37.80 24.11 52.84
N GLU A 4 -37.05 23.01 52.97
CA GLU A 4 -35.73 22.77 52.36
C GLU A 4 -35.91 22.33 50.89
N PRO A 5 -35.09 22.80 49.93
CA PRO A 5 -35.20 22.39 48.53
C PRO A 5 -34.57 20.99 48.30
N PRO A 6 -35.11 20.15 47.40
CA PRO A 6 -34.54 18.83 47.13
C PRO A 6 -33.20 18.94 46.39
N ALA A 7 -32.20 18.23 46.91
CA ALA A 7 -30.86 18.10 46.37
C ALA A 7 -30.86 17.56 44.93
N ARG A 8 -30.01 18.17 44.10
CA ARG A 8 -29.61 17.68 42.77
C ARG A 8 -29.01 16.28 42.93
N GLY A 9 -29.62 15.28 42.30
CA GLY A 9 -29.10 13.92 42.29
C GLY A 9 -27.89 13.81 41.37
N ASP A 10 -26.70 13.81 41.95
CA ASP A 10 -25.50 13.34 41.28
C ASP A 10 -25.53 11.80 41.27
N THR A 11 -25.69 11.20 40.09
CA THR A 11 -25.58 9.75 39.92
C THR A 11 -24.12 9.34 39.99
N VAL A 12 -23.66 8.95 41.18
CA VAL A 12 -22.38 8.28 41.38
C VAL A 12 -22.59 6.77 41.26
N THR A 13 -22.09 6.17 40.18
CA THR A 13 -22.03 4.72 40.01
C THR A 13 -20.71 4.19 40.59
N HIS A 14 -20.80 3.37 41.63
CA HIS A 14 -19.70 2.54 42.13
C HIS A 14 -19.88 1.12 41.58
N GLY A 15 -18.82 0.57 40.97
CA GLY A 15 -18.80 -0.78 40.44
C GLY A 15 -17.40 -1.16 39.99
N ASP A 16 -16.69 -1.92 40.83
CA ASP A 16 -15.25 -2.22 40.75
C ASP A 16 -14.79 -3.03 39.52
N ASN A 17 -15.67 -3.41 38.58
CA ASN A 17 -15.30 -4.20 37.41
C ASN A 17 -16.10 -3.86 36.14
N SER A 18 -16.57 -2.63 36.00
CA SER A 18 -17.11 -2.15 34.72
C SER A 18 -16.00 -1.46 33.93
N PRO A 19 -15.70 -1.84 32.67
CA PRO A 19 -14.72 -1.14 31.86
C PRO A 19 -15.22 0.29 31.69
N ALA A 20 -14.58 1.20 32.40
CA ALA A 20 -15.03 2.57 32.53
C ALA A 20 -15.09 3.22 31.14
N ILE A 21 -16.31 3.42 30.63
CA ILE A 21 -16.61 4.33 29.52
C ILE A 21 -16.01 5.73 29.81
N GLY A 22 -15.87 6.09 31.10
CA GLY A 22 -15.18 7.29 31.55
C GLY A 22 -13.66 7.30 31.35
N PHE A 23 -12.97 6.16 31.27
CA PHE A 23 -11.52 6.11 31.07
C PHE A 23 -11.16 6.36 29.60
N VAL A 24 -11.89 5.73 28.67
CA VAL A 24 -11.76 6.02 27.24
C VAL A 24 -12.15 7.48 26.96
N GLY A 25 -13.22 7.98 27.59
CA GLY A 25 -13.63 9.38 27.50
C GLY A 25 -12.59 10.38 28.03
N LYS A 26 -11.94 10.09 29.17
CA LYS A 26 -10.86 10.92 29.74
C LYS A 26 -9.57 10.84 28.93
N LEU A 27 -9.28 9.70 28.30
CA LEU A 27 -8.14 9.55 27.41
C LEU A 27 -8.39 10.32 26.11
N PHE A 28 -9.62 10.30 25.59
CA PHE A 28 -10.05 11.12 24.45
C PHE A 28 -10.02 12.62 24.79
N LEU A 29 -10.59 13.01 25.93
CA LEU A 29 -10.62 14.41 26.40
C LEU A 29 -9.24 14.94 26.72
N SER A 30 -8.37 14.14 27.34
CA SER A 30 -6.98 14.54 27.52
C SER A 30 -6.33 14.70 26.15
N VAL A 31 -6.24 13.64 25.32
CA VAL A 31 -5.55 13.66 24.02
C VAL A 31 -6.04 14.76 23.08
N PHE A 32 -7.34 15.09 23.07
CA PHE A 32 -7.91 16.08 22.16
C PHE A 32 -8.15 17.47 22.75
N LEU A 33 -8.55 17.57 24.02
CA LEU A 33 -8.93 18.84 24.66
C LEU A 33 -7.87 19.42 25.58
N GLY A 34 -6.86 18.67 26.02
CA GLY A 34 -5.83 19.16 26.94
C GLY A 34 -6.46 19.67 28.23
N ASP A 35 -6.74 18.78 29.17
CA ASP A 35 -7.51 19.16 30.35
C ASP A 35 -6.76 20.19 31.24
N PHE A 36 -7.54 21.13 31.76
CA PHE A 36 -7.21 22.52 32.09
C PHE A 36 -6.58 22.73 33.48
N VAL A 37 -5.92 21.74 34.09
CA VAL A 37 -5.44 21.87 35.47
C VAL A 37 -3.93 22.08 35.51
N ASP A 38 -3.56 23.36 35.54
CA ASP A 38 -2.46 23.93 36.30
C ASP A 38 -1.30 23.00 36.68
N PHE A 39 -0.37 22.79 35.76
CA PHE A 39 1.01 22.53 36.15
C PHE A 39 1.96 23.40 35.32
N THR A 40 2.48 24.42 36.00
CA THR A 40 3.71 25.17 35.71
C THR A 40 3.62 26.32 34.70
N ASP A 41 3.48 27.52 35.27
CA ASP A 41 3.30 28.81 34.59
C ASP A 41 4.56 29.38 33.91
N GLN A 42 5.56 28.54 33.59
CA GLN A 42 6.79 28.98 32.91
C GLN A 42 7.31 28.08 31.77
N ALA A 43 6.64 26.95 31.44
CA ALA A 43 7.00 26.12 30.28
C ALA A 43 6.37 26.60 28.94
N LYS A 44 6.06 27.90 28.85
CA LYS A 44 4.97 28.46 28.02
C LYS A 44 5.29 28.65 26.52
N ARG A 45 6.44 28.20 26.01
CA ARG A 45 6.73 28.27 24.56
C ARG A 45 6.69 26.93 23.86
N TRP A 46 6.98 25.85 24.57
CA TRP A 46 6.99 24.46 24.10
C TRP A 46 6.19 23.60 25.08
N SER A 47 4.91 23.92 25.24
CA SER A 47 4.02 23.16 26.12
C SER A 47 4.10 21.68 25.74
N GLY A 48 4.52 20.83 26.70
CA GLY A 48 4.60 19.37 26.54
C GLY A 48 3.32 18.75 25.99
N TRP A 49 2.20 19.46 26.07
CA TRP A 49 0.88 19.09 25.54
C TRP A 49 0.74 19.14 24.00
N ASN A 50 1.65 19.79 23.26
CA ASN A 50 1.60 19.73 21.79
C ASN A 50 2.22 18.44 21.21
N TRP A 51 3.03 17.74 22.01
CA TRP A 51 3.79 16.57 21.59
C TRP A 51 2.98 15.27 21.47
N PRO A 52 2.05 14.93 22.40
CA PRO A 52 1.33 13.66 22.33
C PRO A 52 0.58 13.40 21.01
N PRO A 53 -0.27 14.31 20.48
CA PRO A 53 -0.96 14.05 19.22
C PRO A 53 0.00 14.02 18.03
N PHE A 54 1.09 14.79 18.07
CA PHE A 54 2.12 14.77 17.02
C PHE A 54 2.87 13.44 17.01
N LEU A 55 3.35 12.99 18.18
CA LEU A 55 4.03 11.70 18.34
C LEU A 55 3.12 10.54 17.94
N LEU A 56 1.83 10.61 18.26
CA LEU A 56 0.84 9.62 17.83
C LEU A 56 0.79 9.53 16.29
N VAL A 57 0.60 10.65 15.60
CA VAL A 57 0.55 10.67 14.12
C VAL A 57 1.85 10.17 13.51
N VAL A 58 3.00 10.59 14.05
CA VAL A 58 4.32 10.11 13.58
C VAL A 58 4.49 8.62 13.82
N SER A 59 4.09 8.10 14.98
CA SER A 59 4.18 6.66 15.28
C SER A 59 3.28 5.81 14.40
N LEU A 60 2.06 6.28 14.11
CA LEU A 60 1.11 5.59 13.23
C LEU A 60 1.58 5.63 11.78
N GLY A 61 2.11 6.78 11.33
CA GLY A 61 2.72 6.89 10.01
C GLY A 61 3.97 6.00 9.86
N ALA A 62 4.83 5.96 10.87
CA ALA A 62 6.00 5.08 10.88
C ALA A 62 5.57 3.60 10.85
N TYR A 63 4.59 3.22 11.68
CA TYR A 63 4.02 1.87 11.68
C TYR A 63 3.48 1.49 10.30
N ALA A 64 2.66 2.36 9.69
CA ALA A 64 2.10 2.14 8.37
C ALA A 64 3.15 1.96 7.28
N LEU A 65 4.28 2.69 7.36
CA LEU A 65 5.37 2.60 6.37
C LEU A 65 6.26 1.37 6.59
N ILE A 66 6.50 0.96 7.83
CA ILE A 66 7.32 -0.23 8.15
C ILE A 66 6.60 -1.50 7.70
N TYR A 67 5.29 -1.55 7.88
CA TYR A 67 4.44 -2.69 7.49
C TYR A 67 3.78 -2.49 6.12
N ALA A 68 4.28 -1.57 5.30
CA ALA A 68 3.74 -1.34 3.98
C ALA A 68 3.94 -2.60 3.12
N PRO A 69 2.88 -3.14 2.48
CA PRO A 69 3.02 -4.26 1.58
C PRO A 69 3.76 -3.85 0.30
N ASP A 70 4.40 -4.81 -0.37
CA ASP A 70 4.96 -4.60 -1.70
C ASP A 70 3.82 -4.44 -2.71
N GLY A 71 3.87 -3.43 -3.59
CA GLY A 71 2.82 -3.23 -4.58
C GLY A 71 3.01 -2.03 -5.50
N PRO A 72 2.15 -1.88 -6.52
CA PRO A 72 2.24 -0.77 -7.47
C PRO A 72 2.12 0.59 -6.78
N ALA A 73 3.07 1.50 -7.00
CA ALA A 73 3.13 2.80 -6.32
C ALA A 73 1.82 3.61 -6.40
N ARG A 74 1.04 3.44 -7.48
CA ARG A 74 -0.22 4.14 -7.70
C ARG A 74 -1.30 3.78 -6.68
N GLN A 75 -1.33 2.54 -6.17
CA GLN A 75 -2.37 2.11 -5.22
C GLN A 75 -2.20 2.77 -3.85
N PHE A 76 -0.97 3.11 -3.48
CA PHE A 76 -0.67 3.74 -2.21
C PHE A 76 -0.85 5.25 -2.21
N LEU A 77 -1.13 5.89 -3.36
CA LEU A 77 -1.15 7.34 -3.47
C LEU A 77 -2.13 7.99 -2.50
N TRP A 78 -3.33 7.43 -2.36
CA TRP A 78 -4.35 7.95 -1.44
C TRP A 78 -3.94 7.77 0.03
N VAL A 79 -3.29 6.66 0.37
CA VAL A 79 -2.76 6.38 1.72
C VAL A 79 -1.65 7.37 2.08
N HIS A 80 -0.71 7.59 1.16
CA HIS A 80 0.37 8.57 1.33
C HIS A 80 -0.17 9.99 1.46
N LEU A 81 -1.22 10.35 0.71
CA LEU A 81 -1.89 11.64 0.88
C LEU A 81 -2.56 11.76 2.25
N ALA A 82 -3.22 10.71 2.75
CA ALA A 82 -3.82 10.70 4.08
C ALA A 82 -2.75 10.84 5.19
N LEU A 83 -1.66 10.09 5.11
CA LEU A 83 -0.55 10.19 6.07
C LEU A 83 0.17 11.54 5.97
N GLY A 84 0.44 12.01 4.77
CA GLY A 84 1.09 13.31 4.52
C GLY A 84 0.25 14.48 5.02
N THR A 85 -1.07 14.45 4.79
CA THR A 85 -1.99 15.47 5.33
C THR A 85 -2.07 15.41 6.86
N ALA A 86 -2.06 14.22 7.45
CA ALA A 86 -2.01 14.06 8.91
C ALA A 86 -0.76 14.72 9.52
N VAL A 87 0.42 14.42 8.95
CA VAL A 87 1.69 15.01 9.40
C VAL A 87 1.71 16.52 9.18
N ALA A 88 1.25 16.99 8.02
CA ALA A 88 1.17 18.42 7.72
C ALA A 88 0.29 19.18 8.72
N LEU A 89 -0.91 18.65 9.04
CA LEU A 89 -1.80 19.23 10.04
C LEU A 89 -1.17 19.23 11.45
N ALA A 90 -0.47 18.15 11.81
CA ALA A 90 0.22 18.06 13.08
C ALA A 90 1.39 19.08 13.19
N LEU A 91 2.16 19.26 12.12
CA LEU A 91 3.23 20.26 12.04
C LEU A 91 2.69 21.70 12.08
N VAL A 92 1.64 21.98 11.30
CA VAL A 92 0.97 23.30 11.30
C VAL A 92 0.48 23.64 12.70
N ARG A 93 -0.09 22.67 13.44
CA ARG A 93 -0.50 22.85 14.84
C ARG A 93 0.68 23.11 15.78
N LEU A 94 1.85 22.52 15.52
CA LEU A 94 3.05 22.71 16.34
C LEU A 94 3.65 24.11 16.16
N VAL A 95 3.63 24.64 14.93
CA VAL A 95 4.23 25.92 14.56
C VAL A 95 3.30 27.12 14.85
N LEU A 96 1.99 26.95 14.71
CA LEU A 96 1.04 28.05 14.92
C LEU A 96 0.95 28.45 16.40
N PRO A 97 1.14 29.74 16.73
CA PRO A 97 1.08 30.22 18.11
C PRO A 97 -0.32 30.04 18.68
N ALA A 98 -0.39 29.47 19.91
CA ALA A 98 -1.63 29.18 20.63
C ALA A 98 -2.59 30.37 20.79
N ARG A 99 -2.11 31.60 20.59
CA ARG A 99 -2.84 32.86 20.73
C ARG A 99 -3.66 33.25 19.49
N SER A 100 -3.43 32.63 18.33
CA SER A 100 -3.99 33.05 17.04
C SER A 100 -5.26 32.29 16.61
N SER A 101 -5.44 31.04 17.04
CA SER A 101 -6.55 30.20 16.59
C SER A 101 -7.58 30.00 17.71
N ARG A 102 -8.87 30.22 17.41
CA ARG A 102 -9.99 29.81 18.29
C ARG A 102 -9.76 28.37 18.75
N ALA A 103 -9.91 28.07 20.05
CA ALA A 103 -9.62 26.75 20.63
C ALA A 103 -10.22 25.59 19.82
N HIS A 104 -11.44 25.77 19.30
CA HIS A 104 -12.13 24.83 18.43
C HIS A 104 -11.36 24.46 17.14
N GLY A 105 -10.67 25.42 16.52
CA GLY A 105 -9.88 25.17 15.31
C GLY A 105 -8.69 24.26 15.56
N ARG A 106 -8.04 24.38 16.73
CA ARG A 106 -6.92 23.49 17.11
C ARG A 106 -7.40 22.06 17.36
N VAL A 107 -8.50 21.92 18.10
CA VAL A 107 -9.12 20.60 18.35
C VAL A 107 -9.50 19.94 17.04
N LEU A 108 -10.11 20.69 16.11
CA LEU A 108 -10.51 20.17 14.80
C LEU A 108 -9.30 19.77 13.94
N MET A 109 -8.20 20.53 13.95
CA MET A 109 -6.95 20.15 13.27
C MET A 109 -6.34 18.85 13.84
N SER A 110 -6.35 18.67 15.16
CA SER A 110 -5.85 17.43 15.77
C SER A 110 -6.77 16.24 15.50
N ALA A 111 -8.09 16.43 15.61
CA ALA A 111 -9.06 15.42 15.24
C ALA A 111 -8.86 14.99 13.79
N ALA A 112 -8.75 15.95 12.87
CA ALA A 112 -8.50 15.67 11.46
C ALA A 112 -7.15 14.95 11.24
N ALA A 113 -6.07 15.38 11.88
CA ALA A 113 -4.76 14.73 11.77
C ALA A 113 -4.81 13.27 12.24
N VAL A 114 -5.45 13.00 13.38
CA VAL A 114 -5.60 11.63 13.91
C VAL A 114 -6.49 10.78 13.00
N ILE A 115 -7.61 11.31 12.53
CA ILE A 115 -8.51 10.60 11.60
C ILE A 115 -7.78 10.26 10.31
N CYS A 116 -7.06 11.22 9.71
CA CYS A 116 -6.27 10.98 8.50
C CYS A 116 -5.17 9.95 8.73
N SER A 117 -4.49 9.99 9.89
CA SER A 117 -3.48 9.01 10.24
C SER A 117 -4.07 7.61 10.40
N PHE A 118 -5.24 7.49 11.04
CA PHE A 118 -5.94 6.22 11.21
C PHE A 118 -6.45 5.68 9.87
N ALA A 119 -7.00 6.54 9.02
CA ALA A 119 -7.40 6.19 7.65
C ALA A 119 -6.19 5.70 6.83
N GLY A 120 -5.01 6.29 7.03
CA GLY A 120 -3.78 5.81 6.41
C GLY A 120 -3.37 4.41 6.88
N VAL A 121 -3.43 4.14 8.19
CA VAL A 121 -3.12 2.81 8.75
C VAL A 121 -4.12 1.76 8.26
N VAL A 122 -5.43 2.02 8.36
CA VAL A 122 -6.48 1.13 7.86
C VAL A 122 -6.34 0.94 6.34
N GLY A 123 -5.93 1.97 5.62
CA GLY A 123 -5.64 1.88 4.20
C GLY A 123 -4.49 0.97 3.86
N MET A 124 -3.39 1.02 4.62
CA MET A 124 -2.28 0.08 4.45
C MET A 124 -2.70 -1.36 4.76
N ASP A 125 -3.44 -1.57 5.84
CA ASP A 125 -3.96 -2.88 6.24
C ASP A 125 -4.88 -3.47 5.15
N HIS A 126 -5.80 -2.65 4.64
CA HIS A 126 -6.67 -3.04 3.54
C HIS A 126 -5.88 -3.39 2.26
N LEU A 127 -4.84 -2.63 1.93
CA LEU A 127 -3.95 -2.93 0.80
C LEU A 127 -3.06 -4.14 1.05
N ALA A 128 -2.71 -4.45 2.29
CA ALA A 128 -1.99 -5.67 2.61
C ALA A 128 -2.87 -6.89 2.33
N ASP A 129 -4.16 -6.81 2.68
CA ASP A 129 -5.10 -7.90 2.50
C ASP A 129 -5.63 -8.02 1.07
N HIS A 130 -5.83 -6.91 0.34
CA HIS A 130 -6.54 -6.91 -0.96
C HIS A 130 -5.78 -6.19 -2.08
N GLY A 131 -4.62 -5.61 -1.79
CA GLY A 131 -3.86 -4.83 -2.75
C GLY A 131 -3.18 -5.69 -3.81
N GLU A 132 -2.85 -5.04 -4.92
CA GLU A 132 -2.00 -5.62 -5.95
C GLU A 132 -0.56 -5.75 -5.40
N ILE A 133 0.09 -6.89 -5.65
CA ILE A 133 1.48 -7.13 -5.26
C ILE A 133 2.36 -7.06 -6.52
N ASP A 134 3.30 -6.12 -6.53
CA ASP A 134 4.24 -5.96 -7.65
C ASP A 134 5.38 -6.98 -7.51
N VAL A 135 5.48 -7.88 -8.49
CA VAL A 135 6.50 -8.93 -8.57
C VAL A 135 7.44 -8.74 -9.75
N THR A 136 7.39 -7.58 -10.42
CA THR A 136 8.20 -7.28 -11.63
C THR A 136 9.69 -7.54 -11.40
N GLY A 137 10.25 -7.03 -10.30
CA GLY A 137 11.67 -7.21 -9.92
C GLY A 137 12.03 -8.62 -9.42
N ARG A 138 11.03 -9.49 -9.21
CA ARG A 138 11.20 -10.88 -8.76
C ARG A 138 11.02 -11.88 -9.90
N THR A 139 11.06 -11.41 -11.14
CA THR A 139 10.92 -12.27 -12.31
C THR A 139 12.28 -12.65 -12.92
N ARG A 140 12.41 -13.89 -13.39
CA ARG A 140 13.58 -14.38 -14.12
C ARG A 140 13.15 -15.15 -15.35
N ILE A 141 13.67 -14.78 -16.51
CA ILE A 141 13.48 -15.53 -17.75
C ILE A 141 14.66 -16.51 -17.89
N SER A 142 14.35 -17.80 -17.94
CA SER A 142 15.30 -18.90 -18.12
C SER A 142 14.89 -19.70 -19.36
N GLY A 143 15.82 -19.96 -20.28
CA GLY A 143 15.54 -20.67 -21.53
C GLY A 143 15.88 -19.82 -22.75
N GLY A 144 16.31 -20.48 -23.82
CA GLY A 144 17.11 -19.91 -24.90
C GLY A 144 18.49 -20.56 -24.88
N THR A 145 18.97 -21.04 -26.03
CA THR A 145 20.28 -21.69 -26.18
C THR A 145 21.38 -20.79 -25.63
N VAL A 146 21.81 -21.08 -24.40
CA VAL A 146 23.07 -20.77 -23.73
C VAL A 146 23.94 -19.74 -24.48
N THR A 147 23.65 -18.45 -24.38
CA THR A 147 24.62 -17.35 -24.10
C THR A 147 24.05 -15.95 -24.24
N ASP A 148 22.94 -15.74 -24.94
CA ASP A 148 22.36 -14.40 -25.11
C ASP A 148 20.85 -14.43 -24.86
N SER A 149 20.31 -13.37 -24.27
CA SER A 149 18.87 -13.11 -24.08
C SER A 149 18.06 -13.03 -25.40
N THR A 150 18.69 -13.41 -26.50
CA THR A 150 18.15 -13.39 -27.85
C THR A 150 17.38 -14.66 -28.14
N VAL A 151 16.21 -14.47 -28.71
CA VAL A 151 15.17 -15.47 -28.91
C VAL A 151 14.80 -15.45 -30.38
N THR A 152 14.70 -16.63 -31.00
CA THR A 152 14.30 -16.79 -32.40
C THR A 152 12.90 -17.40 -32.51
N ASN A 153 12.37 -17.49 -33.73
CA ASN A 153 11.09 -18.13 -33.99
C ASN A 153 10.99 -19.54 -33.37
N GLY A 154 9.87 -19.84 -32.72
CA GLY A 154 9.58 -21.12 -32.07
C GLY A 154 10.30 -21.37 -30.76
N SER A 155 11.14 -20.45 -30.29
CA SER A 155 11.86 -20.61 -29.02
C SER A 155 10.90 -20.66 -27.84
N ARG A 156 11.16 -21.58 -26.92
CA ARG A 156 10.43 -21.71 -25.66
C ARG A 156 11.26 -21.17 -24.51
N LEU A 157 10.67 -20.26 -23.76
CA LEU A 157 11.24 -19.59 -22.61
C LEU A 157 10.42 -19.94 -21.38
N ARG A 158 11.07 -20.07 -20.23
CA ARG A 158 10.42 -20.24 -18.94
C ARG A 158 10.60 -18.96 -18.14
N LEU A 159 9.51 -18.28 -17.85
CA LEU A 159 9.47 -17.18 -16.91
C LEU A 159 9.14 -17.72 -15.53
N VAL A 160 10.06 -17.54 -14.59
CA VAL A 160 9.88 -17.90 -13.17
C VAL A 160 9.60 -16.61 -12.40
N VAL A 161 8.49 -16.59 -11.66
CA VAL A 161 8.19 -15.53 -10.70
C VAL A 161 8.57 -16.04 -9.31
N ASP A 162 9.60 -15.43 -8.72
CA ASP A 162 10.11 -15.76 -7.38
C ASP A 162 9.24 -15.07 -6.31
N SER A 163 8.00 -15.53 -6.23
CA SER A 163 7.03 -15.12 -5.23
C SER A 163 6.11 -16.31 -4.96
N PRO A 164 5.72 -16.56 -3.70
CA PRO A 164 4.62 -17.47 -3.44
C PRO A 164 3.36 -16.95 -4.14
N ALA A 165 2.57 -17.88 -4.67
CA ALA A 165 1.26 -17.60 -5.27
C ALA A 165 0.20 -17.32 -4.19
N ASP A 166 0.44 -16.29 -3.38
CA ASP A 166 -0.45 -15.85 -2.30
C ASP A 166 -1.74 -15.20 -2.83
N ARG A 167 -1.80 -14.93 -4.14
CA ARG A 167 -2.94 -14.33 -4.83
C ARG A 167 -3.50 -15.26 -5.90
N SER A 168 -4.75 -15.06 -6.26
CA SER A 168 -5.45 -15.99 -7.16
C SER A 168 -5.14 -15.77 -8.65
N ARG A 169 -4.56 -14.63 -9.03
CA ARG A 169 -4.28 -14.24 -10.42
C ARG A 169 -2.92 -13.56 -10.57
N LEU A 170 -2.31 -13.76 -11.74
CA LEU A 170 -1.12 -13.04 -12.19
C LEU A 170 -1.47 -12.21 -13.42
N ARG A 171 -1.21 -10.90 -13.36
CA ARG A 171 -1.23 -9.99 -14.50
C ARG A 171 0.21 -9.81 -14.99
N LEU A 172 0.46 -10.11 -16.25
CA LEU A 172 1.79 -10.06 -16.85
C LEU A 172 1.76 -9.22 -18.12
N THR A 173 2.74 -8.33 -18.27
CA THR A 173 3.02 -7.60 -19.50
C THR A 173 4.47 -7.81 -19.88
N LEU A 174 4.68 -8.22 -21.13
CA LEU A 174 6.01 -8.45 -21.69
C LEU A 174 6.28 -7.45 -22.80
N ALA A 175 7.52 -6.97 -22.90
CA ALA A 175 8.01 -6.24 -24.05
C ALA A 175 8.96 -7.11 -24.88
N VAL A 176 8.68 -7.16 -26.16
CA VAL A 176 9.55 -7.72 -27.18
C VAL A 176 10.24 -6.57 -27.92
N ARG A 177 11.55 -6.67 -28.10
CA ARG A 177 12.37 -5.70 -28.85
C ARG A 177 13.31 -6.45 -29.79
N ASP A 178 13.69 -5.83 -30.90
CA ASP A 178 14.72 -6.41 -31.77
C ASP A 178 16.05 -6.54 -31.00
N ALA A 179 16.74 -7.66 -31.18
CA ALA A 179 18.01 -7.92 -30.51
C ALA A 179 19.11 -7.00 -31.02
N ASP A 180 19.10 -6.72 -32.32
CA ASP A 180 20.01 -5.80 -32.97
C ASP A 180 19.21 -4.62 -33.52
N LYS A 181 19.50 -3.42 -33.00
CA LYS A 181 18.85 -2.18 -33.44
C LYS A 181 19.25 -1.77 -34.86
N ALA A 182 20.32 -2.32 -35.40
CA ALA A 182 20.79 -2.07 -36.76
C ALA A 182 20.25 -3.11 -37.77
N ALA A 183 19.61 -4.18 -37.30
CA ALA A 183 18.97 -5.18 -38.14
C ALA A 183 17.53 -4.78 -38.54
N GLN A 184 16.87 -5.66 -39.30
CA GLN A 184 15.47 -5.49 -39.70
C GLN A 184 14.54 -5.32 -38.50
N PHE A 185 13.47 -4.54 -38.68
CA PHE A 185 12.50 -4.20 -37.63
C PHE A 185 11.39 -5.27 -37.56
N CYS A 186 11.61 -6.31 -36.75
CA CYS A 186 10.72 -7.47 -36.62
C CYS A 186 9.73 -7.34 -35.46
N ALA A 187 9.96 -6.41 -34.53
CA ALA A 187 9.16 -6.26 -33.31
C ALA A 187 7.64 -6.09 -33.52
N PRO A 188 7.13 -5.34 -34.51
CA PRO A 188 5.68 -5.12 -34.67
C PRO A 188 4.89 -6.38 -35.05
N GLU A 189 5.51 -7.26 -35.85
CA GLU A 189 4.88 -8.49 -36.34
C GLU A 189 5.15 -9.69 -35.41
N THR A 190 6.06 -9.53 -34.45
CA THR A 190 6.38 -10.58 -33.48
C THR A 190 5.23 -10.77 -32.49
N ARG A 191 4.81 -12.02 -32.34
CA ARG A 191 3.77 -12.47 -31.41
C ARG A 191 4.36 -13.46 -30.43
N TYR A 192 3.68 -13.65 -29.31
CA TYR A 192 4.00 -14.74 -28.42
C TYR A 192 2.74 -15.42 -27.91
N SER A 193 2.92 -16.66 -27.51
CA SER A 193 1.95 -17.39 -26.70
C SER A 193 2.54 -17.58 -25.31
N ALA A 194 1.68 -17.58 -24.30
CA ALA A 194 2.09 -17.79 -22.93
C ALA A 194 1.07 -18.66 -22.20
N GLN A 195 1.54 -19.54 -21.34
CA GLN A 195 0.72 -20.47 -20.56
C GLN A 195 1.39 -20.78 -19.23
N LEU A 196 0.62 -21.11 -18.20
CA LEU A 196 1.22 -21.69 -16.99
C LEU A 196 1.81 -23.06 -17.31
N LEU A 197 3.01 -23.31 -16.80
CA LEU A 197 3.71 -24.57 -17.01
C LEU A 197 2.86 -25.73 -16.46
N GLY A 198 2.60 -26.73 -17.31
CA GLY A 198 1.76 -27.87 -16.94
C GLY A 198 0.25 -27.60 -16.96
N ASN A 199 -0.21 -26.40 -17.33
CA ASN A 199 -1.63 -26.08 -17.46
C ASN A 199 -1.96 -25.36 -18.78
N THR A 200 -2.23 -26.17 -19.80
CA THR A 200 -2.60 -25.68 -21.15
C THR A 200 -3.94 -24.96 -21.20
N SER A 201 -4.82 -25.11 -20.20
CA SER A 201 -6.11 -24.38 -20.16
C SER A 201 -5.94 -22.88 -19.94
N THR A 202 -4.77 -22.46 -19.46
CA THR A 202 -4.40 -21.04 -19.25
C THR A 202 -3.65 -20.43 -20.42
N ARG A 203 -3.57 -21.15 -21.54
CA ARG A 203 -2.85 -20.71 -22.72
C ARG A 203 -3.53 -19.50 -23.34
N VAL A 204 -2.73 -18.48 -23.60
CA VAL A 204 -3.09 -17.27 -24.35
C VAL A 204 -2.20 -17.21 -25.57
N ASP A 205 -2.81 -17.13 -26.76
CA ASP A 205 -2.12 -17.07 -28.05
C ASP A 205 -2.20 -15.66 -28.67
N ASP A 206 -1.39 -15.42 -29.70
CA ASP A 206 -1.34 -14.17 -30.51
C ASP A 206 -1.12 -12.87 -29.71
N VAL A 207 -0.39 -12.94 -28.59
CA VAL A 207 -0.15 -11.79 -27.72
C VAL A 207 0.91 -10.87 -28.34
N ARG A 208 0.64 -9.55 -28.34
CA ARG A 208 1.58 -8.53 -28.84
C ARG A 208 2.51 -8.01 -27.74
N SER A 209 3.65 -7.47 -28.16
CA SER A 209 4.53 -6.69 -27.28
C SER A 209 3.76 -5.56 -26.58
N GLY A 210 3.91 -5.45 -25.25
CA GLY A 210 3.24 -4.46 -24.41
C GLY A 210 1.79 -4.80 -24.04
N GLN A 211 1.24 -5.91 -24.54
CA GLN A 211 -0.10 -6.34 -24.17
C GLN A 211 -0.11 -7.02 -22.80
N THR A 212 -1.08 -6.66 -21.97
CA THR A 212 -1.29 -7.27 -20.67
C THR A 212 -2.13 -8.54 -20.79
N ILE A 213 -1.68 -9.62 -20.16
CA ILE A 213 -2.37 -10.91 -20.08
C ILE A 213 -2.56 -11.32 -18.63
N GLY A 214 -3.63 -12.06 -18.36
CA GLY A 214 -3.98 -12.54 -17.01
C GLY A 214 -3.98 -14.06 -16.94
N PHE A 215 -3.33 -14.61 -15.92
CA PHE A 215 -3.33 -16.04 -15.64
C PHE A 215 -4.06 -16.33 -14.33
N PRO A 216 -5.10 -17.18 -14.33
CA PRO A 216 -5.66 -17.69 -13.11
C PRO A 216 -4.68 -18.70 -12.50
N LEU A 217 -4.20 -18.44 -11.28
CA LEU A 217 -3.27 -19.32 -10.58
C LEU A 217 -4.00 -20.49 -9.92
N GLY A 218 -5.31 -20.37 -9.66
CA GLY A 218 -6.15 -21.51 -9.28
C GLY A 218 -5.71 -22.24 -8.00
N GLY A 219 -5.09 -21.53 -7.06
CA GLY A 219 -4.57 -22.11 -5.82
C GLY A 219 -3.23 -22.83 -5.98
N LEU A 220 -2.47 -22.54 -7.03
CA LEU A 220 -1.08 -22.97 -7.18
C LEU A 220 -0.31 -22.66 -5.88
N GLN A 221 0.45 -23.63 -5.36
CA GLN A 221 1.29 -23.44 -4.18
C GLN A 221 2.75 -23.45 -4.61
N GLY A 222 3.47 -22.36 -4.35
CA GLY A 222 4.90 -22.22 -4.69
C GLY A 222 5.18 -21.24 -5.82
N ALA A 223 6.29 -21.46 -6.52
CA ALA A 223 6.78 -20.59 -7.60
C ALA A 223 5.86 -20.66 -8.83
N ILE A 224 5.66 -19.51 -9.47
CA ILE A 224 4.82 -19.42 -10.67
C ILE A 224 5.72 -19.53 -11.89
N ASP A 225 5.49 -20.60 -12.67
CA ASP A 225 6.20 -20.86 -13.91
C ASP A 225 5.30 -20.61 -15.11
N VAL A 226 5.69 -19.69 -15.98
CA VAL A 226 5.01 -19.39 -17.24
C VAL A 226 5.89 -19.84 -18.40
N GLU A 227 5.38 -20.73 -19.24
CA GLU A 227 6.01 -21.10 -20.51
C GLU A 227 5.58 -20.09 -21.58
N ILE A 228 6.57 -19.49 -22.25
CA ILE A 228 6.37 -18.49 -23.30
C ILE A 228 6.96 -19.06 -24.59
N THR A 229 6.18 -19.07 -25.66
CA THR A 229 6.66 -19.45 -26.99
C THR A 229 6.58 -18.25 -27.92
N LEU A 230 7.71 -17.86 -28.50
CA LEU A 230 7.81 -16.73 -29.41
C LEU A 230 7.49 -17.15 -30.85
N LEU A 231 6.70 -16.35 -31.55
CA LEU A 231 6.39 -16.47 -32.98
C LEU A 231 6.87 -15.21 -33.68
N THR A 232 7.90 -15.34 -34.52
CA THR A 232 8.48 -14.24 -35.29
C THR A 232 8.93 -14.76 -36.65
N ASP A 233 9.32 -13.88 -37.56
CA ASP A 233 9.80 -14.28 -38.88
C ASP A 233 11.15 -14.99 -38.79
N GLU A 234 11.44 -15.84 -39.77
CA GLU A 234 12.73 -16.54 -39.83
C GLU A 234 13.89 -15.55 -39.97
N GLY A 235 14.96 -15.78 -39.19
CA GLY A 235 16.12 -14.89 -39.16
C GLY A 235 16.01 -13.71 -38.19
N CYS A 236 14.81 -13.40 -37.68
CA CYS A 236 14.63 -12.39 -36.65
C CYS A 236 15.15 -12.89 -35.29
N ARG A 237 15.91 -12.01 -34.61
CA ARG A 237 16.38 -12.22 -33.24
C ARG A 237 15.75 -11.16 -32.36
N MET A 238 15.08 -11.60 -31.31
CA MET A 238 14.30 -10.74 -30.43
C MET A 238 14.83 -10.85 -29.00
N ASN A 239 14.77 -9.77 -28.24
CA ASN A 239 14.94 -9.80 -26.80
C ASN A 239 13.56 -9.66 -26.13
N LEU A 240 13.31 -10.51 -25.12
CA LEU A 240 12.10 -10.49 -24.33
C LEU A 240 12.40 -9.97 -22.91
N PHE A 241 11.59 -9.03 -22.43
CA PHE A 241 11.71 -8.47 -21.10
C PHE A 241 10.35 -8.40 -20.42
N VAL A 242 10.33 -8.61 -19.11
CA VAL A 242 9.14 -8.35 -18.30
C VAL A 242 9.06 -6.86 -18.03
N THR A 243 7.95 -6.23 -18.38
CA THR A 243 7.72 -4.80 -18.09
C THR A 243 6.86 -4.58 -16.87
N ASP A 244 5.88 -5.45 -16.64
CA ASP A 244 4.98 -5.38 -15.50
C ASP A 244 4.58 -6.82 -15.12
N ALA A 245 4.65 -7.15 -13.85
CA ALA A 245 4.15 -8.41 -13.31
C ALA A 245 3.52 -8.15 -11.94
N VAL A 246 2.22 -8.40 -11.85
CA VAL A 246 1.40 -8.03 -10.69
C VAL A 246 0.51 -9.19 -10.26
N LEU A 247 0.58 -9.56 -8.99
CA LEU A 247 -0.30 -10.54 -8.36
C LEU A 247 -1.53 -9.84 -7.76
N HIS A 248 -2.71 -10.39 -7.99
CA HIS A 248 -3.99 -9.84 -7.52
C HIS A 248 -5.05 -10.95 -7.41
N ASP A 249 -6.20 -10.64 -6.82
CA ASP A 249 -7.32 -11.58 -6.67
C ASP A 249 -8.41 -11.42 -7.73
#